data_AF-A0A6C0GBD2-F1
#
_entry.id   AF-A0A6C0GBD2-F1
#
_cell.length_a   1.000
_cell.length_b   1.000
_cell.length_c   1.000
_cell.angle_alpha   90.00
_cell.angle_beta   90.00
_cell.angle_gamma   90.00
#
_symmetry.space_group_name_H-M   'P 1'
#
loop_
_entity.id
_entity.type
_entity.pdbx_description
1 polymer ?
#
loop_
_entity_poly.entity_id
_entity_poly.type
_entity_poly.pdbx_seq_one_letter_code
_entity_poly.pdbx_strand_id
1 'polypeptide(L)'
;MHPLNKSPNTHSHLRDKAKLTNNSFFNQLLVKKTPLPINRIESIDLLRGIVMILMALDHVRSYFHFDSLIFSPTDLQHTTVALFATRLITHLCAPTFIFLAGASAYFIAQRKTLKDTTLFLLTRGIWLILLQLTLIRFAWNFDPAFHFNSSNIISTIGFCMIVLSLLIYLPLKIILIIGLLLVVGHNALDNISFQSGSAWDIVWSFLHVRKLYLLSNNYTFLFLYPIIPWVGVMALGYCLGSLYAPSNPVEKKKKHLYN
;
A
#
# COMPACT_ATOMS: atom_id res chain seq x y z
N MET A 1 -74.73 -42.98 -34.08
CA MET A 1 -74.36 -42.49 -32.73
C MET A 1 -73.00 -43.07 -32.36
N HIS A 2 -72.01 -42.20 -32.08
CA HIS A 2 -70.67 -42.47 -31.50
C HIS A 2 -70.73 -43.29 -30.18
N PRO A 3 -69.61 -43.74 -29.53
CA PRO A 3 -68.18 -43.78 -29.91
C PRO A 3 -67.45 -45.14 -29.62
N LEU A 4 -66.41 -45.51 -30.38
CA LEU A 4 -64.96 -45.53 -30.02
C LEU A 4 -64.57 -45.82 -28.55
N ASN A 5 -63.90 -46.95 -28.29
CA ASN A 5 -63.02 -47.13 -27.12
C ASN A 5 -61.59 -47.43 -27.59
N LYS A 6 -60.65 -46.62 -27.10
CA LYS A 6 -59.21 -46.58 -27.42
C LYS A 6 -58.43 -47.49 -26.47
N SER A 7 -57.51 -48.27 -27.01
CA SER A 7 -56.38 -48.83 -26.26
C SER A 7 -55.36 -47.70 -25.95
N PRO A 8 -54.88 -47.54 -24.70
CA PRO A 8 -53.83 -46.55 -24.40
C PRO A 8 -52.43 -47.14 -24.59
N ASN A 9 -51.79 -46.65 -25.65
CA ASN A 9 -50.36 -46.46 -25.88
C ASN A 9 -49.40 -46.77 -24.71
N THR A 10 -48.67 -47.87 -24.85
CA THR A 10 -47.38 -48.16 -24.20
C THR A 10 -46.26 -47.31 -24.80
N HIS A 11 -46.15 -46.01 -24.51
CA HIS A 11 -44.96 -45.22 -24.93
C HIS A 11 -44.58 -44.01 -24.04
N SER A 12 -45.16 -43.85 -22.84
CA SER A 12 -44.86 -42.68 -21.98
C SER A 12 -43.77 -42.90 -20.93
N HIS A 13 -43.36 -44.14 -20.61
CA HIS A 13 -42.50 -44.37 -19.43
C HIS A 13 -40.98 -44.29 -19.65
N LEU A 14 -40.49 -44.08 -20.88
CA LEU A 14 -39.06 -44.00 -21.17
C LEU A 14 -38.51 -42.59 -21.41
N ARG A 15 -39.37 -41.56 -21.52
CA ARG A 15 -38.92 -40.17 -21.71
C ARG A 15 -38.58 -39.44 -20.41
N ASP A 16 -39.06 -39.91 -19.26
CA ASP A 16 -38.87 -39.20 -17.99
C ASP A 16 -37.55 -39.55 -17.28
N LYS A 17 -36.96 -40.72 -17.57
CA LYS A 17 -35.64 -41.09 -17.00
C LYS A 17 -34.44 -40.40 -17.65
N ALA A 18 -34.60 -39.84 -18.86
CA ALA A 18 -33.53 -39.13 -19.56
C ALA A 18 -33.42 -37.64 -19.17
N LYS A 19 -34.42 -37.08 -18.47
CA LYS A 19 -34.41 -35.67 -18.03
C LYS A 19 -33.88 -35.45 -16.61
N LEU A 20 -33.83 -36.50 -15.78
CA LEU A 20 -33.42 -36.40 -14.38
C LEU A 20 -31.91 -36.63 -14.16
N THR A 21 -31.19 -37.20 -15.11
CA THR A 21 -29.75 -37.50 -14.98
C THR A 21 -28.83 -36.38 -15.48
N ASN A 22 -29.32 -35.41 -16.25
CA ASN A 22 -28.50 -34.33 -16.81
C ASN A 22 -28.31 -33.12 -15.88
N ASN A 23 -29.09 -33.00 -14.81
CA ASN A 23 -29.00 -31.84 -13.89
C ASN A 23 -27.97 -32.03 -12.77
N SER A 24 -27.50 -33.25 -12.48
CA SER A 24 -26.52 -33.49 -11.41
C SER A 24 -25.09 -33.15 -11.85
N PHE A 25 -24.73 -33.47 -13.09
CA PHE A 25 -23.39 -33.21 -13.65
C PHE A 25 -23.15 -31.71 -13.92
N PHE A 26 -24.16 -31.01 -14.46
CA PHE A 26 -24.09 -29.56 -14.66
C PHE A 26 -24.06 -28.78 -13.33
N ASN A 27 -24.78 -29.23 -12.30
CA ASN A 27 -24.72 -28.59 -10.99
C ASN A 27 -23.38 -28.81 -10.27
N GLN A 28 -22.65 -29.89 -10.58
CA GLN A 28 -21.29 -30.12 -10.06
C GLN A 28 -20.23 -29.22 -10.74
N LEU A 29 -20.39 -28.93 -12.03
CA LEU A 29 -19.55 -27.96 -12.76
C LEU A 29 -19.87 -26.50 -12.42
N LEU A 30 -21.07 -26.25 -11.87
CA LEU A 30 -21.52 -24.96 -11.35
C LEU A 30 -21.30 -24.81 -9.83
N VAL A 31 -20.40 -25.58 -9.22
CA VAL A 31 -19.73 -25.14 -7.98
C VAL A 31 -18.79 -24.01 -8.38
N LYS A 32 -19.41 -22.87 -8.72
CA LYS A 32 -18.79 -21.56 -8.76
C LYS A 32 -18.13 -21.44 -7.40
N LYS A 33 -16.80 -21.55 -7.38
CA LYS A 33 -15.96 -21.24 -6.22
C LYS A 33 -16.41 -19.87 -5.77
N THR A 34 -17.30 -19.81 -4.79
CA THR A 34 -17.72 -18.55 -4.21
C THR A 34 -16.41 -17.94 -3.72
N PRO A 35 -16.04 -16.75 -4.19
CA PRO A 35 -14.87 -16.10 -3.62
C PRO A 35 -15.13 -16.06 -2.12
N LEU A 36 -14.21 -16.66 -1.34
CA LEU A 36 -14.29 -16.66 0.11
C LEU A 36 -14.66 -15.24 0.55
N PRO A 37 -15.64 -15.07 1.46
CA PRO A 37 -16.09 -13.76 1.88
C PRO A 37 -14.86 -12.93 2.23
N ILE A 38 -14.81 -11.72 1.68
CA ILE A 38 -13.69 -10.81 1.84
C ILE A 38 -13.64 -10.45 3.32
N ASN A 39 -12.92 -11.22 4.13
CA ASN A 39 -12.68 -10.84 5.51
C ASN A 39 -11.65 -9.72 5.47
N ARG A 40 -12.12 -8.50 5.19
CA ARG A 40 -11.33 -7.29 5.38
C ARG A 40 -11.11 -7.16 6.88
N ILE A 41 -9.88 -6.82 7.25
CA ILE A 41 -9.55 -6.59 8.64
C ILE A 41 -10.06 -5.19 8.97
N GLU A 42 -11.29 -5.10 9.50
CA GLU A 42 -11.97 -3.84 9.77
C GLU A 42 -11.12 -2.90 10.64
N SER A 43 -10.36 -3.44 11.59
CA SER A 43 -9.46 -2.66 12.44
C SER A 43 -8.34 -1.96 11.66
N ILE A 44 -7.82 -2.56 10.59
CA ILE A 44 -6.80 -1.95 9.73
C ILE A 44 -7.41 -0.81 8.91
N ASP A 45 -8.62 -1.02 8.38
CA ASP A 45 -9.32 -0.01 7.58
C ASP A 45 -9.74 1.19 8.47
N LEU A 46 -10.21 0.95 9.70
CA LEU A 46 -10.55 1.97 10.68
C LEU A 46 -9.33 2.77 11.13
N LEU A 47 -8.22 2.09 11.47
CA LEU A 47 -6.96 2.74 11.83
C LEU A 47 -6.48 3.65 10.70
N ARG A 48 -6.50 3.16 9.45
CA ARG A 48 -6.12 3.96 8.28
C ARG A 48 -7.01 5.18 8.08
N GLY A 49 -8.32 5.05 8.31
CA GLY A 49 -9.29 6.13 8.21
C GLY A 49 -9.02 7.25 9.22
N ILE A 50 -8.85 6.90 10.49
CA ILE A 50 -8.53 7.85 11.57
C ILE A 50 -7.23 8.58 11.27
N VAL A 51 -6.19 7.82 10.88
CA VAL A 51 -4.87 8.34 10.54
C VAL A 51 -4.94 9.32 9.36
N MET A 52 -5.75 9.04 8.34
CA MET A 52 -5.95 9.94 7.20
C MET A 52 -6.66 11.24 7.59
N ILE A 53 -7.67 11.19 8.48
CA ILE A 53 -8.37 12.38 8.98
C ILE A 53 -7.41 13.28 9.75
N LEU A 54 -6.60 12.70 10.65
CA LEU A 54 -5.63 13.44 11.46
C LEU A 54 -4.56 14.10 10.57
N MET A 55 -4.09 13.40 9.54
CA MET A 55 -3.17 13.95 8.54
C MET A 55 -3.77 15.14 7.78
N ALA A 56 -5.04 15.01 7.34
CA ALA A 56 -5.73 16.09 6.64
C ALA A 56 -5.92 17.33 7.53
N LEU A 57 -6.29 17.14 8.80
CA LEU A 57 -6.43 18.23 9.77
C LEU A 57 -5.11 18.98 9.97
N ASP A 58 -3.99 18.26 10.09
CA ASP A 58 -2.66 18.86 10.24
C ASP A 58 -2.23 19.66 9.01
N HIS A 59 -2.53 19.14 7.82
CA HIS A 59 -2.28 19.86 6.56
C HIS A 59 -3.13 21.13 6.43
N VAL A 60 -4.41 21.09 6.80
CA VAL A 60 -5.28 22.27 6.84
C VAL A 60 -4.74 23.28 7.85
N ARG A 61 -4.37 22.86 9.06
CA ARG A 61 -3.76 23.73 10.08
C ARG A 61 -2.52 24.44 9.52
N SER A 62 -1.61 23.67 8.92
CA SER A 62 -0.35 24.19 8.37
C SER A 62 -0.58 25.17 7.20
N TYR A 63 -1.72 25.07 6.51
CA TYR A 63 -2.08 25.99 5.44
C TYR A 63 -2.65 27.32 5.97
N PHE A 64 -3.43 27.29 7.06
CA PHE A 64 -4.11 28.47 7.60
C PHE A 64 -3.36 29.19 8.74
N HIS A 65 -2.45 28.51 9.44
CA HIS A 65 -1.71 29.13 10.55
C HIS A 65 -0.38 29.72 10.07
N PHE A 66 -0.32 31.05 10.03
CA PHE A 66 0.87 31.84 9.71
C PHE A 66 2.08 31.51 10.60
N ASP A 67 1.87 31.09 11.86
CA ASP A 67 2.95 30.72 12.79
C ASP A 67 3.79 29.52 12.31
N SER A 68 3.23 28.66 11.44
CA SER A 68 3.96 27.54 10.84
C SER A 68 5.02 27.97 9.82
N LEU A 69 4.97 29.23 9.36
CA LEU A 69 5.97 29.85 8.48
C LEU A 69 7.10 30.54 9.28
N ILE A 70 6.89 30.81 10.57
CA ILE A 70 7.79 31.62 11.40
C ILE A 70 8.57 30.75 12.39
N PHE A 71 7.96 29.69 12.93
CA PHE A 71 8.60 28.81 13.91
C PHE A 71 8.50 27.34 13.51
N SER A 72 9.57 26.58 13.75
CA SER A 72 9.48 25.12 13.66
C SER A 72 8.58 24.62 14.80
N PRO A 73 7.56 23.79 14.55
CA PRO A 73 6.70 23.24 15.61
C PRO A 73 7.45 22.29 16.57
N THR A 74 8.72 21.98 16.28
CA THR A 74 9.64 21.27 17.18
C THR A 74 10.42 22.20 18.11
N ASP A 75 10.26 23.52 17.98
CA ASP A 75 10.86 24.49 18.87
C ASP A 75 10.08 24.55 20.18
N LEU A 76 10.67 23.95 21.22
CA LEU A 76 10.08 23.85 22.55
C LEU A 76 9.86 25.21 23.23
N GLN A 77 10.46 26.29 22.70
CA GLN A 77 10.30 27.64 23.25
C GLN A 77 8.98 28.31 22.82
N HIS A 78 8.38 27.86 21.71
CA HIS A 78 7.18 28.49 21.14
C HIS A 78 6.04 27.50 20.85
N THR A 79 6.25 26.19 21.02
CA THR A 79 5.22 25.17 20.78
C THR A 79 4.27 25.04 21.98
N THR A 80 2.97 24.88 21.72
CA THR A 80 2.00 24.48 22.75
C THR A 80 1.89 22.96 22.80
N VAL A 81 1.50 22.40 23.95
CA VAL A 81 1.31 20.94 24.12
C VAL A 81 0.37 20.35 23.05
N ALA A 82 -0.67 21.09 22.67
CA ALA A 82 -1.60 20.69 21.62
C ALA A 82 -0.95 20.68 20.21
N LEU A 83 -0.09 21.65 19.88
CA LEU A 83 0.65 21.68 18.62
C LEU A 83 1.69 20.56 18.52
N PHE A 84 2.37 20.27 19.63
CA PHE A 84 3.30 19.14 19.72
C PHE A 84 2.58 17.79 19.59
N ALA A 85 1.45 17.59 20.28
CA ALA A 85 0.67 16.36 20.22
C ALA A 85 0.16 16.05 18.79
N THR A 86 -0.35 17.07 18.09
CA THR A 86 -0.78 16.92 16.69
C THR A 86 0.38 16.59 15.76
N ARG A 87 1.56 17.19 15.97
CA ARG A 87 2.79 16.90 15.21
C ARG A 87 3.30 15.47 15.48
N LEU A 88 3.22 15.00 16.72
CA LEU A 88 3.58 13.63 17.09
C LEU A 88 2.66 12.63 16.39
N ILE A 89 1.36 12.89 16.40
CA ILE A 89 0.36 12.07 15.71
C ILE A 89 0.67 11.99 14.21
N THR A 90 0.98 13.12 13.55
CA THR A 90 1.27 13.10 12.11
C THR A 90 2.63 12.50 11.76
N HIS A 91 3.63 12.63 12.64
CA HIS A 91 4.89 11.90 12.51
C HIS A 91 4.72 10.38 12.64
N LEU A 92 3.77 9.90 13.44
CA LEU A 92 3.44 8.47 13.54
C LEU A 92 2.53 7.98 12.42
N CYS A 93 1.72 8.87 11.86
CA CYS A 93 0.82 8.60 10.74
C CYS A 93 1.58 8.13 9.48
N ALA A 94 2.63 8.85 9.07
CA ALA A 94 3.38 8.51 7.86
C ALA A 94 4.01 7.09 7.90
N PRO A 95 4.74 6.69 8.96
CA PRO A 95 5.20 5.31 9.14
C PRO A 95 4.08 4.29 9.18
N THR A 96 3.00 4.58 9.91
CA THR A 96 1.86 3.67 9.99
C THR A 96 1.23 3.43 8.62
N PHE A 97 1.07 4.48 7.80
CA PHE A 97 0.48 4.37 6.47
C PHE A 97 1.34 3.53 5.53
N ILE A 98 2.65 3.78 5.50
CA ILE A 98 3.62 3.02 4.69
C ILE A 98 3.70 1.56 5.15
N PHE A 99 3.74 1.33 6.46
CA PHE A 99 3.76 0.01 7.05
C PHE A 99 2.49 -0.80 6.72
N LEU A 100 1.31 -0.19 6.89
CA LEU A 100 0.02 -0.81 6.54
C LEU A 100 -0.12 -1.05 5.03
N ALA A 101 0.47 -0.19 4.19
CA ALA A 101 0.54 -0.40 2.74
C ALA A 101 1.38 -1.65 2.42
N GLY A 102 2.52 -1.83 3.08
CA GLY A 102 3.33 -3.05 2.99
C GLY A 102 2.56 -4.31 3.41
N ALA A 103 1.88 -4.27 4.57
CA ALA A 103 1.06 -5.38 5.04
C ALA A 103 -0.08 -5.71 4.06
N SER A 104 -0.72 -4.68 3.49
CA SER A 104 -1.76 -4.84 2.47
C SER A 104 -1.22 -5.50 1.20
N ALA A 105 0.01 -5.15 0.79
CA ALA A 105 0.66 -5.79 -0.36
C ALA A 105 0.89 -7.29 -0.13
N TYR A 106 1.19 -7.72 1.11
CA TYR A 106 1.29 -9.15 1.43
C TYR A 106 -0.04 -9.89 1.27
N PHE A 107 -1.14 -9.32 1.76
CA PHE A 107 -2.47 -9.93 1.58
C PHE A 107 -2.89 -9.98 0.10
N ILE A 108 -2.47 -9.01 -0.70
CA ILE A 108 -2.69 -9.03 -2.16
C ILE A 108 -1.85 -10.13 -2.81
N ALA A 109 -0.59 -10.28 -2.40
CA ALA A 109 0.30 -11.34 -2.89
C ALA A 109 -0.24 -12.76 -2.63
N GLN A 110 -1.01 -12.95 -1.56
CA GLN A 110 -1.68 -14.23 -1.29
C GLN A 110 -2.89 -14.52 -2.18
N ARG A 111 -3.51 -13.47 -2.76
CA ARG A 111 -4.73 -13.58 -3.56
C ARG A 111 -4.48 -13.57 -5.06
N LYS A 112 -3.27 -13.18 -5.48
CA LYS A 112 -2.87 -13.01 -6.88
C LYS A 112 -1.60 -13.78 -7.17
N THR A 113 -1.25 -13.94 -8.45
CA THR A 113 0.07 -14.46 -8.80
C THR A 113 1.16 -13.44 -8.43
N LEU A 114 2.41 -13.89 -8.28
CA LEU A 114 3.53 -12.98 -8.02
C LEU A 114 3.65 -11.93 -9.13
N LYS A 115 3.52 -12.33 -10.40
CA LYS A 115 3.59 -11.41 -11.55
C LYS A 115 2.49 -10.35 -11.50
N ASP A 116 1.25 -10.75 -11.21
CA ASP A 116 0.13 -9.81 -11.10
C ASP A 116 0.29 -8.86 -9.91
N THR A 117 0.90 -9.34 -8.83
CA THR A 117 1.21 -8.52 -7.66
C THR A 117 2.30 -7.50 -7.98
N THR A 118 3.38 -7.92 -8.63
CA THR A 118 4.43 -7.01 -9.14
C THR A 118 3.84 -5.91 -10.01
N LEU A 119 3.05 -6.30 -11.02
CA LEU A 119 2.45 -5.33 -11.93
C LEU A 119 1.48 -4.39 -11.20
N PHE A 120 0.70 -4.91 -10.25
CA PHE A 120 -0.21 -4.10 -9.43
C PHE A 120 0.56 -3.08 -8.57
N LEU A 121 1.66 -3.48 -7.92
CA LEU A 121 2.47 -2.56 -7.12
C LEU A 121 3.15 -1.51 -8.00
N LEU A 122 3.72 -1.93 -9.13
CA LEU A 122 4.46 -1.08 -10.05
C LEU A 122 3.54 -0.04 -10.70
N THR A 123 2.40 -0.47 -11.27
CA THR A 123 1.44 0.45 -11.91
C THR A 123 0.87 1.46 -10.93
N ARG A 124 0.48 1.02 -9.72
CA ARG A 124 0.01 1.94 -8.67
C ARG A 124 1.12 2.86 -8.18
N GLY A 125 2.34 2.34 -8.00
CA GLY A 125 3.47 3.14 -7.55
C GLY A 125 3.81 4.27 -8.51
N ILE A 126 3.86 3.97 -9.82
CA ILE A 126 4.05 4.97 -10.88
C ILE A 126 2.90 5.98 -10.87
N TRP A 127 1.66 5.52 -10.76
CA TRP A 127 0.50 6.43 -10.73
C TRP A 127 0.56 7.40 -9.55
N LEU A 128 0.97 6.94 -8.36
CA LEU A 128 1.13 7.80 -7.19
C LEU A 128 2.25 8.84 -7.38
N ILE A 129 3.35 8.46 -8.01
CA ILE A 129 4.43 9.39 -8.34
C ILE A 129 3.94 10.44 -9.34
N LEU A 130 3.27 10.03 -10.41
CA LEU A 130 2.71 10.95 -11.41
C LEU A 130 1.69 11.90 -10.79
N LEU A 131 0.80 11.39 -9.94
CA LEU A 131 -0.20 12.19 -9.23
C LEU A 131 0.47 13.20 -8.28
N GLN A 132 1.54 12.81 -7.59
CA GLN A 132 2.32 13.74 -6.77
C GLN A 132 3.00 14.81 -7.64
N LEU A 133 3.59 14.41 -8.77
CA LEU A 133 4.32 15.31 -9.66
C LEU A 133 3.42 16.26 -10.46
N THR A 134 2.12 16.03 -10.49
CA THR A 134 1.15 16.83 -11.26
C THR A 134 0.11 17.47 -10.36
N LEU A 135 -0.97 16.74 -10.06
CA LEU A 135 -2.15 17.23 -9.37
C LEU A 135 -1.84 17.74 -7.97
N ILE A 136 -1.06 17.00 -7.18
CA ILE A 136 -0.78 17.39 -5.80
C ILE A 136 0.17 18.59 -5.74
N ARG A 137 1.19 18.65 -6.60
CA ARG A 137 2.05 19.85 -6.71
C ARG A 137 1.26 21.09 -7.07
N PHE A 138 0.34 20.96 -8.02
CA PHE A 138 -0.55 22.05 -8.41
C PHE A 138 -1.52 22.43 -7.28
N ALA A 139 -2.17 21.45 -6.63
CA ALA A 139 -3.14 21.69 -5.56
C ALA A 139 -2.53 22.37 -4.32
N TRP A 140 -1.26 22.14 -4.02
CA TRP A 140 -0.59 22.76 -2.88
C TRP A 140 -0.16 24.20 -3.13
N ASN A 141 0.32 24.52 -4.33
CA ASN A 141 0.91 25.84 -4.60
C ASN A 141 0.02 26.74 -5.46
N PHE A 142 -1.05 26.18 -6.05
CA PHE A 142 -1.89 26.83 -7.08
C PHE A 142 -1.05 27.52 -8.18
N ASP A 143 0.16 27.00 -8.43
CA ASP A 143 1.13 27.56 -9.34
C ASP A 143 1.31 26.63 -10.54
N PRO A 144 0.80 27.02 -11.73
CA PRO A 144 0.93 26.22 -12.95
C PRO A 144 2.37 26.19 -13.50
N ALA A 145 3.23 27.12 -13.08
CA ALA A 145 4.63 27.16 -13.49
C ALA A 145 5.54 26.30 -12.61
N PHE A 146 5.01 25.68 -11.54
CA PHE A 146 5.69 24.73 -10.67
C PHE A 146 7.03 25.27 -10.12
N HIS A 147 7.05 26.49 -9.61
CA HIS A 147 8.24 27.11 -9.04
C HIS A 147 8.70 26.40 -7.75
N PHE A 148 7.76 26.01 -6.89
CA PHE A 148 8.04 25.26 -5.67
C PHE A 148 7.62 23.80 -5.78
N ASN A 149 8.59 22.91 -5.55
CA ASN A 149 8.40 21.47 -5.73
C ASN A 149 8.83 20.72 -4.48
N SER A 150 8.03 19.73 -4.08
CA SER A 150 8.35 18.89 -2.94
C SER A 150 8.08 17.42 -3.23
N SER A 151 9.01 16.57 -2.81
CA SER A 151 8.79 15.13 -2.72
C SER A 151 8.09 14.83 -1.39
N ASN A 152 6.76 14.72 -1.45
CA ASN A 152 5.91 14.42 -0.32
C ASN A 152 5.63 12.91 -0.18
N ILE A 153 4.97 12.55 0.91
CA ILE A 153 4.70 11.17 1.33
C ILE A 153 4.05 10.30 0.24
N ILE A 154 3.19 10.87 -0.62
CA ILE A 154 2.51 10.13 -1.71
C ILE A 154 3.52 9.60 -2.73
N SER A 155 4.49 10.42 -3.16
CA SER A 155 5.56 10.00 -4.06
C SER A 155 6.44 8.95 -3.38
N THR A 156 6.79 9.15 -2.12
CA THR A 156 7.60 8.21 -1.34
C THR A 156 6.93 6.83 -1.25
N ILE A 157 5.63 6.77 -0.97
CA ILE A 157 4.85 5.52 -0.99
C ILE A 157 4.93 4.88 -2.37
N GLY A 158 4.79 5.67 -3.44
CA GLY A 158 4.90 5.18 -4.82
C GLY A 158 6.25 4.53 -5.10
N PHE A 159 7.35 5.18 -4.71
CA PHE A 159 8.70 4.61 -4.84
C PHE A 159 8.87 3.34 -4.00
N CYS A 160 8.38 3.34 -2.76
CA CYS A 160 8.44 2.16 -1.90
C CYS A 160 7.67 0.98 -2.50
N MET A 161 6.51 1.22 -3.14
CA MET A 161 5.75 0.17 -3.83
C MET A 161 6.52 -0.40 -5.03
N ILE A 162 7.20 0.45 -5.80
CA ILE A 162 8.05 0.01 -6.93
C ILE A 162 9.20 -0.85 -6.41
N VAL A 163 9.89 -0.41 -5.37
CA VAL A 163 10.98 -1.19 -4.76
C VAL A 163 10.45 -2.50 -4.19
N LEU A 164 9.33 -2.48 -3.47
CA LEU A 164 8.70 -3.69 -2.93
C LEU A 164 8.31 -4.67 -4.04
N SER A 165 7.87 -4.19 -5.21
CA SER A 165 7.55 -5.04 -6.37
C SER A 165 8.74 -5.88 -6.86
N LEU A 166 9.97 -5.42 -6.62
CA LEU A 166 11.19 -6.17 -6.89
C LEU A 166 11.55 -7.08 -5.70
N LEU A 167 11.36 -6.61 -4.48
CA LEU A 167 11.68 -7.35 -3.26
C LEU A 167 10.79 -8.58 -3.05
N ILE A 168 9.55 -8.60 -3.55
CA ILE A 168 8.63 -9.75 -3.36
C ILE A 168 9.12 -11.05 -4.01
N TYR A 169 10.12 -11.00 -4.91
CA TYR A 169 10.75 -12.20 -5.48
C TYR A 169 11.76 -12.85 -4.53
N LEU A 170 12.19 -12.14 -3.48
CA LEU A 170 13.11 -12.66 -2.47
C LEU A 170 12.34 -13.45 -1.40
N PRO A 171 13.00 -14.41 -0.73
CA PRO A 171 12.41 -15.10 0.41
C PRO A 171 12.17 -14.11 1.55
N LEU A 172 11.06 -14.32 2.29
CA LEU A 172 10.59 -13.45 3.39
C LEU A 172 11.68 -13.09 4.42
N LYS A 173 12.58 -14.04 4.72
CA LYS A 173 13.69 -13.81 5.65
C LYS A 173 14.65 -12.72 5.17
N ILE A 174 14.95 -12.68 3.87
CA ILE A 174 15.84 -11.67 3.29
C ILE A 174 15.14 -10.32 3.27
N ILE A 175 13.85 -10.27 2.93
CA ILE A 175 13.07 -9.03 2.99
C ILE A 175 13.06 -8.45 4.41
N LEU A 176 12.92 -9.31 5.43
CA LEU A 176 12.97 -8.89 6.84
C LEU A 176 14.33 -8.32 7.21
N ILE A 177 15.41 -9.00 6.84
CA ILE A 177 16.79 -8.54 7.11
C ILE A 177 17.05 -7.20 6.41
N ILE A 178 16.67 -7.06 5.14
CA ILE A 178 16.80 -5.80 4.40
C ILE A 178 15.98 -4.71 5.09
N GLY A 179 14.72 -4.98 5.45
CA GLY A 179 13.86 -4.00 6.12
C GLY A 179 14.45 -3.51 7.45
N LEU A 180 14.94 -4.44 8.28
CA LEU A 180 15.57 -4.11 9.55
C LEU A 180 16.88 -3.33 9.36
N LEU A 181 17.70 -3.75 8.38
CA LEU A 181 18.97 -3.10 8.07
C LEU A 181 18.75 -1.67 7.56
N LEU A 182 17.73 -1.42 6.73
CA LEU A 182 17.41 -0.08 6.27
C LEU A 182 16.91 0.81 7.41
N VAL A 183 16.07 0.29 8.31
CA VAL A 183 15.54 1.09 9.43
C VAL A 183 16.60 1.34 10.50
N VAL A 184 17.44 0.37 10.85
CA VAL A 184 18.46 0.55 11.90
C VAL A 184 19.74 1.19 11.34
N GLY A 185 20.11 0.82 10.12
CA GLY A 185 21.37 1.20 9.48
C GLY A 185 21.32 2.52 8.71
N HIS A 186 20.15 3.13 8.45
CA HIS A 186 20.12 4.39 7.69
C HIS A 186 20.94 5.49 8.37
N ASN A 187 20.91 5.61 9.71
CA ASN A 187 21.72 6.62 10.42
C ASN A 187 23.23 6.45 10.20
N ALA A 188 23.72 5.25 9.89
CA ALA A 188 25.14 5.05 9.57
C ALA A 188 25.54 5.71 8.25
N LEU A 189 24.58 5.98 7.36
CA LEU A 189 24.80 6.64 6.08
C LEU A 189 24.89 8.18 6.21
N ASP A 190 24.63 8.75 7.39
CA ASP A 190 24.63 10.20 7.61
C ASP A 190 25.99 10.86 7.37
N ASN A 191 27.09 10.12 7.56
CA ASN A 191 28.45 10.63 7.33
C ASN A 191 28.83 10.71 5.84
N ILE A 192 27.99 10.19 4.94
CA ILE A 192 28.23 10.27 3.50
C ILE A 192 27.64 11.58 3.00
N SER A 193 28.52 12.50 2.62
CA SER A 193 28.14 13.77 2.00
C SER A 193 28.80 13.92 0.64
N PHE A 194 28.04 14.40 -0.35
CA PHE A 194 28.56 14.75 -1.66
C PHE A 194 28.72 16.26 -1.79
N GLN A 195 29.50 16.69 -2.77
CA GLN A 195 29.65 18.12 -3.07
C GLN A 195 28.29 18.73 -3.41
N SER A 196 27.93 19.81 -2.71
CA SER A 196 26.62 20.44 -2.85
C SER A 196 26.36 20.88 -4.29
N GLY A 197 25.21 20.49 -4.84
CA GLY A 197 24.82 20.80 -6.22
C GLY A 197 25.34 19.83 -7.29
N SER A 198 26.15 18.83 -6.91
CA SER A 198 26.49 17.74 -7.83
C SER A 198 25.28 16.83 -8.10
N ALA A 199 25.29 16.14 -9.25
CA ALA A 199 24.22 15.17 -9.58
C ALA A 199 24.09 14.07 -8.49
N TRP A 200 25.21 13.64 -7.92
CA TRP A 200 25.25 12.66 -6.84
C TRP A 200 24.65 13.17 -5.53
N ASP A 201 24.81 14.45 -5.21
CA ASP A 201 24.19 15.08 -4.04
C ASP A 201 22.65 15.11 -4.16
N ILE A 202 22.12 15.38 -5.35
CA ILE A 202 20.66 15.36 -5.60
C ILE A 202 20.10 13.94 -5.43
N VAL A 203 20.75 12.95 -6.03
CA VAL A 203 20.34 11.54 -5.90
C VAL A 203 20.44 11.09 -4.44
N TRP A 204 21.52 11.45 -3.74
CA TRP A 204 21.71 11.12 -2.34
C TRP A 204 20.67 11.79 -1.43
N SER A 205 20.31 13.04 -1.68
CA SER A 205 19.24 13.72 -0.92
C SER A 205 17.88 13.09 -1.16
N PHE A 206 17.59 12.68 -2.39
CA PHE A 206 16.37 11.94 -2.68
C PHE A 206 16.28 10.61 -1.92
N LEU A 207 17.42 9.92 -1.76
CA LEU A 207 17.49 8.62 -1.11
C LEU A 207 17.58 8.73 0.42
N HIS A 208 18.36 9.67 0.96
CA HIS A 208 18.81 9.66 2.36
C HIS A 208 18.66 11.00 3.10
N VAL A 209 18.90 12.15 2.45
CA VAL A 209 19.02 13.44 3.15
C VAL A 209 17.87 14.40 2.84
N ARG A 210 17.18 14.89 3.88
CA ARG A 210 16.22 15.99 3.74
C ARG A 210 16.96 17.28 3.36
N LYS A 211 16.86 17.71 2.10
CA LYS A 211 17.57 18.89 1.59
C LYS A 211 16.71 19.72 0.64
N LEU A 212 16.87 21.03 0.71
CA LEU A 212 16.28 22.00 -0.20
C LEU A 212 17.33 22.40 -1.25
N TYR A 213 16.94 22.35 -2.51
CA TYR A 213 17.75 22.72 -3.66
C TYR A 213 17.14 23.92 -4.37
N LEU A 214 17.97 24.92 -4.64
CA LEU A 214 17.66 26.03 -5.54
C LEU A 214 18.18 25.63 -6.93
N LEU A 215 17.29 25.15 -7.79
CA LEU A 215 17.64 24.65 -9.13
C LEU A 215 17.88 25.82 -10.10
N SER A 216 17.21 26.96 -9.86
CA SER A 216 17.37 28.24 -10.57
C SER A 216 16.78 29.37 -9.70
N ASN A 217 16.95 30.64 -10.09
CA ASN A 217 16.47 31.81 -9.33
C ASN A 217 14.99 31.73 -8.92
N ASN A 218 14.17 31.00 -9.69
CA ASN A 218 12.74 30.85 -9.42
C ASN A 218 12.30 29.41 -9.13
N TYR A 219 13.20 28.42 -9.17
CA TYR A 219 12.83 27.01 -9.03
C TYR A 219 13.47 26.38 -7.80
N THR A 220 12.64 25.96 -6.86
CA THR A 220 13.05 25.31 -5.62
C THR A 220 12.53 23.88 -5.57
N PHE A 221 13.38 22.95 -5.16
CA PHE A 221 13.01 21.55 -4.95
C PHE A 221 13.37 21.09 -3.54
N LEU A 222 12.39 20.56 -2.82
CA LEU A 222 12.53 20.11 -1.44
C LEU A 222 12.32 18.58 -1.35
N PHE A 223 13.36 17.87 -0.94
CA PHE A 223 13.24 16.46 -0.59
C PHE A 223 12.81 16.34 0.87
N LEU A 224 11.53 16.00 1.10
CA LEU A 224 10.96 15.99 2.45
C LEU A 224 11.04 14.61 3.11
N TYR A 225 10.95 13.54 2.32
CA TYR A 225 10.86 12.14 2.79
C TYR A 225 11.89 11.24 2.09
N PRO A 226 13.07 11.04 2.69
CA PRO A 226 14.13 10.21 2.10
C PRO A 226 13.74 8.74 1.96
N ILE A 227 13.91 8.16 0.78
CA ILE A 227 13.30 6.86 0.42
C ILE A 227 13.85 5.67 1.20
N ILE A 228 15.15 5.64 1.51
CA ILE A 228 15.84 4.51 2.15
C ILE A 228 15.11 4.00 3.41
N PRO A 229 14.89 4.84 4.44
CA PRO A 229 14.20 4.39 5.66
C PRO A 229 12.75 3.95 5.38
N TRP A 230 12.05 4.62 4.46
CA TRP A 230 10.65 4.31 4.14
C TRP A 230 10.47 2.98 3.40
N VAL A 231 11.42 2.61 2.54
CA VAL A 231 11.47 1.26 1.93
C VAL A 231 11.59 0.21 3.03
N GLY A 232 12.44 0.46 4.03
CA GLY A 232 12.59 -0.41 5.19
C GLY A 232 11.26 -0.62 5.95
N VAL A 233 10.56 0.47 6.26
CA VAL A 233 9.25 0.42 6.92
C VAL A 233 8.22 -0.36 6.10
N MET A 234 8.16 -0.15 4.79
CA MET A 234 7.23 -0.88 3.92
C MET A 234 7.56 -2.38 3.85
N ALA A 235 8.85 -2.74 3.76
CA ALA A 235 9.33 -4.12 3.76
C ALA A 235 8.99 -4.83 5.07
N LEU A 236 9.20 -4.18 6.22
CA LEU A 236 8.81 -4.70 7.53
C LEU A 236 7.30 -4.91 7.63
N GLY A 237 6.50 -3.97 7.09
CA GLY A 237 5.06 -4.11 6.97
C GLY A 237 4.65 -5.34 6.16
N TYR A 238 5.32 -5.58 5.02
CA TYR A 238 5.10 -6.77 4.19
C TYR A 238 5.42 -8.06 4.95
N CYS A 239 6.54 -8.11 5.67
CA CYS A 239 6.90 -9.26 6.52
C CYS A 239 5.89 -9.49 7.64
N LEU A 240 5.44 -8.45 8.32
CA LEU A 240 4.45 -8.58 9.38
C LEU A 240 3.09 -9.04 8.84
N GLY A 241 2.71 -8.63 7.62
CA GLY A 241 1.54 -9.16 6.93
C GLY A 241 1.55 -10.70 6.81
N SER A 242 2.73 -11.32 6.73
CA SER A 242 2.89 -12.78 6.73
C SER A 242 2.57 -13.45 8.06
N LEU A 243 2.82 -12.77 9.18
CA LEU A 243 2.53 -13.28 10.52
C LEU A 243 1.02 -13.27 10.81
N TYR A 244 0.31 -12.27 10.28
CA TYR A 244 -1.14 -12.12 10.45
C TYR A 244 -1.97 -12.85 9.37
N ALA A 245 -1.31 -13.44 8.37
CA ALA A 245 -2.00 -14.26 7.39
C ALA A 245 -2.55 -15.52 8.06
N PRO A 246 -3.81 -15.92 7.75
CA PRO A 246 -4.34 -17.19 8.21
C PRO A 246 -3.39 -18.30 7.74
N SER A 247 -2.71 -18.97 8.68
CA SER A 247 -1.84 -20.10 8.39
C SER A 247 -2.57 -21.05 7.44
N ASN A 248 -2.00 -21.29 6.27
CA ASN A 248 -2.58 -22.15 5.24
C ASN A 248 -2.97 -23.48 5.90
N PRO A 249 -4.26 -23.90 5.90
CA PRO A 249 -4.70 -25.12 6.62
C PRO A 249 -4.00 -26.40 6.14
N VAL A 250 -3.31 -26.35 5.00
CA VAL A 250 -2.47 -27.43 4.47
C VAL A 250 -1.26 -27.72 5.38
N GLU A 251 -0.71 -26.71 6.06
CA GLU A 251 0.48 -26.89 6.91
C GLU A 251 0.13 -27.40 8.31
N LYS A 252 -1.05 -27.03 8.83
CA LYS A 252 -1.61 -27.63 10.07
C LYS A 252 -1.96 -29.10 9.89
N LYS A 253 -2.47 -29.51 8.72
CA LYS A 253 -2.75 -30.94 8.44
C LYS A 253 -1.49 -31.80 8.45
N LYS A 254 -0.35 -31.31 7.97
CA LYS A 254 0.90 -32.08 8.06
C LYS A 254 1.38 -32.19 9.50
N LYS A 255 1.30 -31.13 10.30
CA LYS A 255 1.77 -31.15 11.69
C LYS A 255 0.88 -31.98 12.64
N HIS A 256 -0.38 -32.19 12.28
CA HIS A 256 -1.33 -33.02 13.05
C HIS A 256 -1.37 -34.49 12.60
N LEU A 257 -0.64 -34.86 11.54
CA LEU A 257 -0.48 -36.25 11.09
C LEU A 257 0.83 -36.88 11.57
N TYR A 258 1.70 -36.11 12.24
CA TYR A 258 3.00 -36.57 12.78
C TYR A 258 3.10 -36.48 14.31
N ASN A 259 2.00 -36.15 15.00
CA ASN A 259 1.84 -36.26 16.45
C ASN A 259 0.66 -37.18 16.73
#